data_AF-A0A561DXE9-F1
#
_entry.id   AF-A0A561DXE9-F1
#
_cell.length_a   1.000
_cell.length_b   1.000
_cell.length_c   1.000
_cell.angle_alpha   90.00
_cell.angle_beta   90.00
_cell.angle_gamma   90.00
#
_symmetry.space_group_name_H-M   'P 1'
#
loop_
_entity.id
_entity.type
_entity.pdbx_description
1 polymer ?
#
loop_
_entity_poly.entity_id
_entity_poly.type
_entity_poly.pdbx_seq_one_letter_code
_entity_poly.pdbx_strand_id
1 'polypeptide(L)'
;MLWMIAAWTFVSPQNFNLVSLVPNASGILLSLNNSFVQLGTSAGAGMGGVAVGGMSVMAITWFGAASAVFAAFVAAVSFTSVTYVKRTGAFSLALKLIL
;
A
#
# COMPACT_ATOMS: atom_id res chain seq x y z
N MET A 1 14.08 -8.19 14.03
CA MET A 1 14.83 -7.96 12.77
C MET A 1 14.04 -8.33 11.53
N LEU A 2 13.42 -9.52 11.43
CA LEU A 2 12.55 -9.91 10.30
C LEU A 2 11.48 -8.86 9.96
N TRP A 3 10.88 -8.24 10.98
CA TRP A 3 9.88 -7.20 10.82
C TRP A 3 10.39 -5.96 10.09
N MET A 4 11.59 -5.48 10.41
CA MET A 4 12.17 -4.32 9.72
C MET A 4 12.56 -4.65 8.29
N ILE A 5 13.10 -5.84 8.04
CA ILE A 5 13.42 -6.28 6.67
C ILE A 5 12.13 -6.33 5.84
N ALA A 6 11.06 -6.93 6.36
CA ALA A 6 9.76 -6.96 5.69
C ALA A 6 9.19 -5.55 5.45
N ALA A 7 9.31 -4.64 6.43
CA ALA A 7 8.80 -3.28 6.34
C ALA A 7 9.56 -2.37 5.35
N TRP A 8 10.82 -2.69 5.01
CA TRP A 8 11.67 -1.81 4.20
C TRP A 8 12.09 -2.39 2.85
N THR A 9 11.92 -3.69 2.61
CA THR A 9 12.37 -4.33 1.35
C THR A 9 11.53 -3.95 0.14
N PHE A 10 10.26 -3.58 0.32
CA PHE A 10 9.35 -3.31 -0.81
C PHE A 10 9.53 -1.92 -1.44
N VAL A 11 10.29 -1.01 -0.82
CA VAL A 11 10.43 0.39 -1.26
C VAL A 11 11.11 0.50 -2.62
N SER A 12 12.20 -0.23 -2.88
CA SER A 12 12.89 -0.16 -4.18
C SER A 12 12.07 -0.72 -5.34
N PRO A 13 11.45 -1.92 -5.23
CA PRO A 13 10.53 -2.42 -6.25
C PRO A 13 9.34 -1.49 -6.50
N GLN A 14 8.78 -0.87 -5.45
CA GLN A 14 7.64 0.04 -5.55
C GLN A 14 7.99 1.30 -6.37
N ASN A 15 9.13 1.92 -6.08
CA ASN A 15 9.58 3.11 -6.81
C ASN A 15 9.90 2.78 -8.28
N PHE A 16 10.54 1.63 -8.54
CA PHE A 16 10.82 1.18 -9.90
C PHE A 16 9.53 0.93 -10.70
N ASN A 17 8.53 0.30 -10.09
CA ASN A 17 7.24 0.03 -10.72
C ASN A 17 6.45 1.32 -11.05
N LEU A 18 6.52 2.34 -10.19
CA LEU A 18 5.85 3.63 -10.47
C LEU A 18 6.49 4.38 -11.64
N VAL A 19 7.83 4.34 -11.72
CA VAL A 19 8.59 4.95 -12.82
C VAL A 19 8.35 4.20 -14.13
N SER A 20 8.20 2.86 -14.09
CA SER A 20 7.96 2.06 -15.29
C SER A 20 6.52 2.19 -15.82
N LEU A 21 5.52 2.44 -14.96
CA LEU A 21 4.12 2.60 -15.35
C LEU A 21 3.88 3.87 -16.19
N VAL A 22 4.47 5.01 -15.81
CA VAL A 22 4.36 6.25 -16.58
C VAL A 22 5.70 7.00 -16.55
N PRO A 23 6.66 6.63 -17.43
CA PRO A 23 7.99 7.23 -17.43
C PRO A 23 7.98 8.74 -17.70
N ASN A 24 7.03 9.24 -18.49
CA ASN A 24 6.86 10.67 -18.80
C ASN A 24 6.38 11.53 -17.62
N ALA A 25 5.78 10.95 -16.58
CA ALA A 25 5.27 11.65 -15.40
C ALA A 25 5.84 11.08 -14.08
N SER A 26 6.97 10.39 -14.18
CA SER A 26 7.63 9.68 -13.08
C SER A 26 7.88 10.58 -11.86
N GLY A 27 8.34 11.81 -12.07
CA GLY A 27 8.55 12.78 -10.98
C GLY A 27 7.27 13.15 -10.22
N ILE A 28 6.15 13.32 -10.92
CA ILE A 28 4.86 13.64 -10.29
C ILE A 28 4.34 12.43 -9.51
N LEU A 29 4.39 11.23 -10.10
CA LEU A 29 3.98 9.99 -9.42
C LEU A 29 4.82 9.67 -8.19
N LEU A 30 6.14 9.86 -8.26
CA LEU A 30 7.05 9.70 -7.13
C LEU A 30 6.77 10.72 -6.02
N SER A 31 6.53 11.98 -6.37
CA SER A 31 6.21 13.01 -5.39
C SER A 31 4.88 12.70 -4.67
N LEU A 32 3.87 12.29 -5.42
CA LEU A 32 2.56 11.90 -4.89
C LEU A 32 2.67 10.67 -3.98
N ASN A 33 3.43 9.66 -4.39
CA ASN A 33 3.69 8.48 -3.57
C ASN A 33 4.37 8.86 -2.24
N ASN A 34 5.40 9.70 -2.29
CA ASN A 34 6.08 10.19 -1.08
C ASN A 34 5.16 11.02 -0.18
N SER A 35 4.23 11.81 -0.72
CA SER A 35 3.23 12.52 0.08
C SER A 35 2.35 11.55 0.87
N PHE A 36 1.88 10.47 0.25
CA PHE A 36 1.08 9.45 0.95
C PHE A 36 1.88 8.70 2.02
N VAL A 37 3.15 8.37 1.76
CA VAL A 37 4.03 7.74 2.76
C VAL A 37 4.23 8.66 3.97
N GLN A 38 4.46 9.95 3.75
CA GLN A 38 4.62 10.93 4.84
C GLN A 38 3.32 11.14 5.60
N LEU A 39 2.17 11.21 4.91
CA LEU A 39 0.85 11.28 5.57
C LEU A 39 0.59 10.06 6.45
N GLY A 40 0.82 8.84 5.93
CA GLY A 40 0.68 7.61 6.71
C GLY A 40 1.61 7.57 7.92
N THR A 41 2.86 8.01 7.74
CA THR A 41 3.84 8.09 8.84
C THR A 41 3.40 9.09 9.90
N SER A 42 2.88 10.26 9.51
CA SER A 42 2.37 11.28 10.44
C SER A 42 1.15 10.78 11.22
N ALA A 43 0.21 10.10 10.57
CA ALA A 43 -0.96 9.51 11.20
C ALA A 43 -0.54 8.39 12.17
N GLY A 44 0.41 7.53 11.78
CA GLY A 44 0.98 6.48 12.62
C GLY A 44 1.71 7.03 13.84
N ALA A 45 2.52 8.08 13.67
CA ALA A 45 3.21 8.76 14.76
C ALA A 45 2.24 9.42 15.75
N GLY A 46 1.18 10.06 15.23
CA GLY A 46 0.11 10.63 16.05
C GLY A 46 -0.60 9.56 16.90
N MET A 47 -1.01 8.44 16.29
CA MET A 47 -1.62 7.31 17.01
C MET A 47 -0.66 6.68 18.02
N GLY A 48 0.63 6.54 17.66
CA GLY A 48 1.66 6.02 18.56
C GLY A 48 1.89 6.93 19.77
N GLY A 49 1.90 8.25 19.58
CA GLY A 49 2.04 9.24 20.66
C GLY A 49 0.88 9.18 21.66
N VAL A 50 -0.35 9.06 21.17
CA VAL A 50 -1.54 8.89 22.03
C VAL A 50 -1.48 7.57 22.81
N ALA A 51 -1.09 6.48 22.17
CA ALA A 51 -0.99 5.16 22.80
C ALA A 51 0.05 5.13 23.93
N VAL A 52 1.20 5.79 23.74
CA VAL A 52 2.26 5.90 24.75
C VAL A 52 1.84 6.78 25.92
N GLY A 53 1.15 7.89 25.65
CA GLY A 53 0.74 8.86 26.68
C GLY A 53 -0.38 8.37 27.59
N GLY A 54 -1.28 7.49 27.12
CA GLY A 54 -2.52 7.17 27.84
C GLY A 54 -2.65 5.76 28.42
N MET A 55 -1.89 4.76 27.94
CA MET A 55 -2.15 3.36 28.28
C MET A 55 -0.91 2.60 28.78
N SER A 56 0.14 2.48 27.95
CA SER A 56 1.45 1.91 28.26
C SER A 56 2.23 1.73 26.95
N VAL A 57 3.56 1.70 26.98
CA VAL A 57 4.41 1.42 25.79
C VAL A 57 4.08 0.06 25.15
N MET A 58 3.62 -0.92 25.93
CA MET A 58 3.16 -2.23 25.41
C MET A 58 1.88 -2.16 24.57
N ALA A 59 1.09 -1.08 24.64
CA ALA A 59 -0.09 -0.92 23.79
C ALA A 59 0.30 -0.70 22.32
N ILE A 60 1.47 -0.12 22.05
CA ILE A 60 1.97 0.16 20.70
C ILE A 60 2.04 -1.12 19.86
N THR A 61 2.46 -2.23 20.47
CA THR A 61 2.52 -3.54 19.80
C THR A 61 1.16 -4.02 19.33
N TRP A 62 0.10 -3.81 20.11
CA TRP A 62 -1.27 -4.16 19.73
C TRP A 62 -1.82 -3.26 18.62
N PHE A 63 -1.56 -1.95 18.69
CA PHE A 63 -1.91 -1.01 17.62
C PHE A 63 -1.19 -1.35 16.30
N GLY A 64 0.09 -1.72 16.37
CA GLY A 64 0.85 -2.19 15.21
C GLY A 64 0.27 -3.47 14.61
N ALA A 65 -0.10 -4.44 15.45
CA ALA A 65 -0.72 -5.68 14.99
C ALA A 65 -2.08 -5.44 14.32
N ALA A 66 -2.94 -4.61 14.91
CA ALA A 66 -4.24 -4.26 14.34
C ALA A 66 -4.09 -3.56 12.97
N SER A 67 -3.14 -2.64 12.85
CA SER A 67 -2.82 -1.97 11.58
C SER A 67 -2.33 -2.94 10.51
N ALA A 68 -1.47 -3.91 10.87
CA ALA A 68 -1.00 -4.93 9.94
C ALA A 68 -2.13 -5.84 9.42
N VAL A 69 -3.06 -6.24 10.30
CA VAL A 69 -4.25 -7.02 9.90
C VAL A 69 -5.14 -6.21 8.96
N PHE A 70 -5.35 -4.93 9.27
CA PHE A 70 -6.12 -4.03 8.40
C PHE A 70 -5.45 -3.87 7.02
N ALA A 71 -4.13 -3.67 6.97
CA ALA A 71 -3.39 -3.60 5.72
C ALA A 71 -3.48 -4.90 4.90
N ALA A 72 -3.40 -6.07 5.55
CA ALA A 72 -3.57 -7.36 4.89
C ALA A 72 -4.97 -7.54 4.30
N PHE A 73 -6.01 -7.10 5.02
CA PHE A 73 -7.38 -7.11 4.52
C PHE A 73 -7.54 -6.22 3.28
N VAL A 74 -7.05 -4.98 3.33
CA VAL A 74 -7.07 -4.06 2.20
C VAL A 74 -6.33 -4.65 0.99
N ALA A 75 -5.15 -5.25 1.23
CA ALA A 75 -4.39 -5.90 0.17
C ALA A 75 -5.17 -7.05 -0.47
N ALA A 76 -5.80 -7.92 0.33
CA ALA A 76 -6.60 -9.03 -0.17
C ALA A 76 -7.77 -8.55 -1.06
N VAL A 77 -8.49 -7.51 -0.63
CA VAL A 77 -9.58 -6.91 -1.42
C VAL A 77 -9.04 -6.28 -2.72
N SER A 78 -7.91 -5.58 -2.64
CA SER A 78 -7.32 -4.89 -3.79
C SER A 78 -6.82 -5.86 -4.86
N PHE A 79 -6.13 -6.94 -4.48
CA PHE A 79 -5.68 -7.97 -5.42
C PHE A 79 -6.85 -8.74 -6.07
N THR A 80 -7.93 -8.96 -5.33
CA THR A 80 -9.14 -9.57 -5.89
C THR A 80 -9.75 -8.65 -6.95
N SER A 81 -9.80 -7.34 -6.69
CA SER A 81 -10.35 -6.32 -7.61
C SER A 81 -9.55 -6.18 -8.92
N VAL A 82 -8.23 -6.28 -8.88
CA VAL A 82 -7.37 -6.27 -10.09
C VAL A 82 -7.63 -7.49 -10.97
N THR A 83 -7.90 -8.64 -10.36
CA THR A 83 -8.21 -9.88 -11.09
C THR A 83 -9.57 -9.79 -11.79
N TYR A 84 -10.54 -9.10 -11.18
CA TYR A 84 -11.83 -8.80 -11.81
C TYR A 84 -11.65 -7.93 -13.07
N VAL A 85 -10.90 -6.82 -13.00
CA VAL A 85 -10.72 -5.92 -14.16
C VAL A 85 -10.02 -6.61 -15.34
N LYS A 86 -9.02 -7.47 -15.09
CA LYS A 86 -8.34 -8.20 -16.17
C LYS A 86 -9.26 -9.18 -16.90
N ARG A 87 -10.22 -9.80 -16.19
CA ARG A 87 -11.15 -10.79 -16.75
C ARG A 87 -12.26 -10.14 -17.60
N THR A 88 -12.79 -9.00 -17.17
CA THR A 88 -13.81 -8.25 -17.93
C THR A 88 -13.23 -7.55 -19.15
N GLY A 89 -11.98 -7.05 -19.07
CA GLY A 89 -11.26 -6.48 -20.21
C GLY A 89 -10.93 -7.52 -21.29
N ALA A 90 -10.48 -8.72 -20.90
CA ALA A 90 -10.21 -9.82 -21.82
C ALA A 90 -11.49 -10.34 -22.50
N PHE A 91 -12.60 -10.43 -21.76
CA PHE A 91 -13.91 -10.81 -22.32
C PHE A 91 -14.45 -9.75 -23.30
N SER A 92 -14.32 -8.46 -22.98
CA SER A 92 -14.72 -7.36 -23.85
C SER A 92 -13.90 -7.32 -25.16
N LEU A 93 -12.59 -7.58 -25.09
CA LEU A 93 -11.74 -7.70 -26.28
C LEU A 93 -12.09 -8.93 -27.14
N ALA A 94 -12.34 -10.07 -26.50
CA ALA A 94 -12.75 -11.29 -27.19
C ALA A 94 -14.11 -11.11 -27.90
N LEU A 95 -15.06 -10.41 -27.27
CA LEU A 95 -16.36 -10.11 -27.86
C LEU A 95 -16.24 -9.16 -29.08
N LYS A 96 -15.32 -8.19 -29.04
CA LYS A 96 -15.02 -7.29 -30.17
C LYS A 96 -14.25 -7.93 -31.33
N LEU A 97 -13.67 -9.11 -31.13
CA LEU A 97 -12.98 -9.88 -32.17
C LEU A 97 -13.90 -10.89 -32.86
N ILE A 98 -15.07 -11.17 -32.28
CA ILE A 98 -16.06 -12.14 -32.79
C ILE A 98 -17.25 -11.45 -33.49
N LEU A 99 -17.50 -10.18 -33.21
CA LEU A 99 -18.50 -9.31 -33.86
C LEU A 99 -17.83 -8.36 -34.84
#